data_AF-A0A376LB19-F1
#
_entry.id   AF-A0A376LB19-F1
#
_cell.length_a   1.000
_cell.length_b   1.000
_cell.length_c   1.000
_cell.angle_alpha   90.00
_cell.angle_beta   90.00
_cell.angle_gamma   90.00
#
_symmetry.space_group_name_H-M   'P 1'
#
loop_
_entity.id
_entity.type
_entity.pdbx_description
1 polymer ?
#
loop_
_entity_poly.entity_id
_entity_poly.type
_entity_poly.pdbx_seq_one_letter_code
_entity_poly.pdbx_strand_id
1 'polypeptide(L)'
;MFEKVIVTTDSEQYGAIAESYGADFLLRPEELATDKASSFEFIKHALSIYTDYESFALLQPTSPFRDSTHIIEAVKLYQTLEKYQCVVSVTRSNKPSQIIRPLDDYSTLSFFDLDYSKYNRNSIVEYHPNGAIFIANKQHYLHTKHFFGRYSLAYIMDKESSLDIDDRMDFELAITIQQKKNRQKILYQNIHNRINEKRNEFDSVSDITLIGHSLFDYWDVKKINDIEVNNLGIAGINSKEYYEYIIEKELIVNFGEFVFIFFGTNDIVVSDWKKEDTLWYLRKHASI
;
A
#
# COMPACT_ATOMS: atom_id res chain seq x y z
N MET A 1 3.30 -12.15 16.43
CA MET A 1 2.51 -12.81 15.36
C MET A 1 1.30 -13.47 16.00
N PHE A 2 0.20 -13.66 15.28
CA PHE A 2 -1.00 -14.31 15.83
C PHE A 2 -0.80 -15.81 16.02
N GLU A 3 -1.27 -16.33 17.15
CA GLU A 3 -1.28 -17.78 17.44
C GLU A 3 -2.41 -18.51 16.71
N LYS A 4 -3.50 -17.79 16.41
CA LYS A 4 -4.68 -18.34 15.75
C LYS A 4 -5.35 -17.27 14.88
N VAL A 5 -5.82 -17.69 13.71
CA VAL A 5 -6.60 -16.87 12.77
C VAL A 5 -7.93 -17.56 12.53
N ILE A 6 -9.02 -16.83 12.76
CA ILE A 6 -10.38 -17.35 12.64
C ILE A 6 -11.20 -16.41 11.77
N VAL A 7 -11.96 -16.97 10.83
CA VAL A 7 -12.99 -16.27 10.08
C VAL A 7 -14.35 -16.57 10.71
N THR A 8 -15.02 -15.53 11.22
CA THR A 8 -16.41 -15.66 11.68
C THR A 8 -17.35 -15.38 10.52
N THR A 9 -18.23 -16.33 10.22
CA THR A 9 -19.14 -16.22 9.07
C THR A 9 -20.43 -17.00 9.31
N ASP A 10 -21.49 -16.65 8.61
CA ASP A 10 -22.77 -17.36 8.54
C ASP A 10 -22.88 -18.23 7.27
N SER A 11 -21.85 -18.21 6.41
CA SER A 11 -21.81 -18.95 5.15
C SER A 11 -20.79 -20.07 5.21
N GLU A 12 -21.25 -21.32 5.01
CA GLU A 12 -20.36 -22.47 4.86
C GLU A 12 -19.41 -22.29 3.66
N GLN A 13 -19.85 -21.63 2.59
CA GLN A 13 -19.00 -21.34 1.43
C GLN A 13 -17.82 -20.44 1.82
N TYR A 14 -18.06 -19.38 2.61
CA TYR A 14 -16.99 -18.52 3.11
C TYR A 14 -16.12 -19.24 4.14
N GLY A 15 -16.69 -20.16 4.92
CA GLY A 15 -15.94 -21.05 5.81
C GLY A 15 -14.94 -21.94 5.05
N ALA A 16 -15.41 -22.62 4.00
CA ALA A 16 -14.56 -23.46 3.14
C ALA A 16 -13.45 -22.66 2.45
N ILE A 17 -13.74 -21.41 2.04
CA ILE A 17 -12.71 -20.51 1.52
C ILE A 17 -11.66 -20.24 2.60
N ALA A 18 -12.06 -19.87 3.82
CA ALA A 18 -11.12 -19.61 4.92
C ALA A 18 -10.20 -20.82 5.19
N GLU A 19 -10.76 -22.03 5.26
CA GLU A 19 -10.00 -23.27 5.46
C GLU A 19 -9.00 -23.52 4.33
N SER A 20 -9.37 -23.25 3.07
CA SER A 20 -8.47 -23.41 1.92
C SER A 20 -7.24 -22.49 1.99
N TYR A 21 -7.32 -21.39 2.75
CA TYR A 21 -6.21 -20.47 3.04
C TYR A 21 -5.54 -20.75 4.39
N GLY A 22 -5.93 -21.81 5.10
CA GLY A 22 -5.33 -22.24 6.36
C GLY A 22 -5.84 -21.51 7.61
N ALA A 23 -6.96 -20.79 7.52
CA ALA A 23 -7.63 -20.19 8.67
C ALA A 23 -8.76 -21.10 9.16
N ASP A 24 -8.96 -21.14 10.48
CA ASP A 24 -10.16 -21.77 11.05
C ASP A 24 -11.39 -20.92 10.73
N PHE A 25 -12.57 -21.51 10.75
CA PHE A 25 -13.81 -20.76 10.67
C PHE A 25 -14.74 -21.08 11.84
N LEU A 26 -15.59 -20.10 12.17
CA LEU A 26 -16.62 -20.22 13.18
C LEU A 26 -17.94 -19.77 12.57
N LEU A 27 -18.91 -20.70 12.51
CA LEU A 27 -20.26 -20.37 12.10
C LEU A 27 -20.94 -19.48 13.15
N ARG A 28 -21.50 -18.36 12.68
CA ARG A 28 -22.29 -17.45 13.50
C ARG A 28 -23.73 -17.98 13.60
N PRO A 29 -24.35 -17.96 14.79
CA PRO A 29 -25.79 -18.12 14.93
C PRO A 29 -26.54 -17.11 14.05
N GLU A 30 -27.68 -17.49 13.47
CA GLU A 30 -28.48 -16.64 12.58
C GLU A 30 -28.81 -15.26 13.20
N GLU A 31 -29.06 -15.23 14.51
CA GLU A 31 -29.34 -14.00 15.27
C GLU A 31 -28.19 -12.96 15.23
N LEU A 32 -26.94 -13.41 15.03
CA LEU A 32 -25.74 -12.57 14.96
C LEU A 32 -25.31 -12.25 13.51
N ALA A 33 -26.05 -12.74 12.53
CA ALA A 33 -25.79 -12.56 11.10
C ALA A 33 -26.70 -11.50 10.45
N THR A 34 -27.52 -10.81 11.25
CA THR A 34 -28.45 -9.78 10.74
C THR A 34 -27.79 -8.41 10.58
N ASP A 35 -28.29 -7.56 9.69
CA ASP A 35 -27.82 -6.18 9.50
C ASP A 35 -27.90 -5.30 10.78
N LYS A 36 -28.66 -5.76 11.78
CA LYS A 36 -28.83 -5.09 13.07
C LYS A 36 -27.86 -5.60 14.15
N ALA A 37 -27.14 -6.69 13.88
CA ALA A 37 -26.19 -7.24 14.83
C ALA A 37 -24.98 -6.33 14.95
N SER A 38 -24.71 -5.83 16.15
CA SER A 38 -23.54 -4.99 16.39
C SER A 38 -22.25 -5.80 16.32
N SER A 39 -21.14 -5.14 15.96
CA SER A 39 -19.83 -5.80 15.94
C SER A 39 -19.43 -6.41 17.27
N PHE A 40 -19.89 -5.81 18.37
CA PHE A 40 -19.65 -6.32 19.70
C PHE A 40 -20.23 -7.74 19.91
N GLU A 41 -21.43 -8.02 19.43
CA GLU A 41 -22.09 -9.31 19.71
C GLU A 41 -21.39 -10.47 19.01
N PHE A 42 -20.99 -10.32 17.74
CA PHE A 42 -20.26 -11.39 17.04
C PHE A 42 -18.83 -11.57 17.58
N ILE A 43 -18.17 -10.50 18.03
CA ILE A 43 -16.85 -10.59 18.66
C ILE A 43 -16.97 -11.29 20.01
N LYS A 44 -17.96 -10.91 20.83
CA LYS A 44 -18.25 -11.57 22.11
C LYS A 44 -18.53 -13.06 21.92
N HIS A 45 -19.30 -13.44 20.91
CA HIS A 45 -19.54 -14.85 20.57
C HIS A 45 -18.22 -15.59 20.29
N ALA A 46 -17.36 -15.06 19.41
CA ALA A 46 -16.05 -15.65 19.15
C ALA A 46 -15.19 -15.76 20.41
N LEU A 47 -15.11 -14.69 21.21
CA LEU A 47 -14.32 -14.64 22.44
C LEU A 47 -14.83 -15.57 23.56
N SER A 48 -16.10 -15.97 23.51
CA SER A 48 -16.69 -16.95 24.44
C SER A 48 -16.26 -18.38 24.15
N ILE A 49 -15.94 -18.68 22.88
CA ILE A 49 -15.46 -19.99 22.42
C ILE A 49 -13.94 -20.06 22.57
N TYR A 50 -13.24 -18.98 22.19
CA TYR A 50 -11.79 -18.88 22.27
C TYR A 50 -11.38 -18.25 23.59
N THR A 51 -11.46 -19.05 24.66
CA THR A 51 -11.24 -18.60 26.04
C THR A 51 -9.79 -18.25 26.35
N ASP A 52 -8.85 -18.97 25.73
CA ASP A 52 -7.45 -19.06 26.16
C ASP A 52 -6.56 -17.89 25.70
N TYR A 53 -7.14 -16.91 25.00
CA TYR A 53 -6.40 -15.74 24.50
C TYR A 53 -6.73 -14.49 25.31
N GLU A 54 -5.68 -13.77 25.72
CA GLU A 54 -5.79 -12.50 26.46
C GLU A 54 -6.12 -11.30 25.56
N SER A 55 -5.76 -11.40 24.29
CA SER A 55 -5.89 -10.33 23.29
C SER A 55 -6.38 -10.89 21.97
N PHE A 56 -7.01 -10.03 21.18
CA PHE A 56 -7.47 -10.37 19.83
C PHE A 56 -7.27 -9.17 18.90
N ALA A 57 -7.31 -9.45 17.60
CA ALA A 57 -7.37 -8.45 16.56
C ALA A 57 -8.59 -8.70 15.66
N LEU A 58 -9.39 -7.66 15.44
CA LEU A 58 -10.41 -7.62 14.40
C LEU A 58 -9.78 -7.03 13.13
N LEU A 59 -9.83 -7.78 12.04
CA LEU A 59 -9.36 -7.38 10.72
C LEU A 59 -10.53 -7.48 9.75
N GLN A 60 -11.03 -6.34 9.28
CA GLN A 60 -12.21 -6.33 8.40
C GLN A 60 -11.79 -6.66 6.95
N PRO A 61 -12.55 -7.50 6.23
CA PRO A 61 -12.23 -7.86 4.84
C PRO A 61 -12.47 -6.70 3.85
N THR A 62 -13.20 -5.66 4.26
CA THR A 62 -13.49 -4.47 3.45
C THR A 62 -12.29 -3.55 3.26
N SER A 63 -11.17 -3.78 3.99
CA SER A 63 -9.91 -3.03 3.86
C SER A 63 -8.81 -3.87 3.17
N PRO A 64 -8.89 -4.13 1.85
CA PRO A 64 -8.05 -5.12 1.16
C PRO A 64 -6.58 -4.72 1.04
N PHE A 65 -6.25 -3.42 1.17
CA PHE A 65 -4.87 -2.92 1.05
C PHE A 65 -4.11 -2.91 2.36
N ARG A 66 -4.73 -3.33 3.46
CA ARG A 66 -3.99 -3.67 4.69
C ARG A 66 -3.12 -4.90 4.43
N ASP A 67 -1.80 -4.75 4.55
CA ASP A 67 -0.84 -5.84 4.42
C ASP A 67 -0.33 -6.37 5.78
N SER A 68 0.66 -7.26 5.72
CA SER A 68 1.32 -7.84 6.91
C SER A 68 2.19 -6.84 7.67
N THR A 69 2.78 -5.87 6.98
CA THR A 69 3.60 -4.83 7.60
C THR A 69 2.74 -3.99 8.53
N HIS A 70 1.55 -3.59 8.07
CA HIS A 70 0.60 -2.84 8.88
C HIS A 70 0.20 -3.60 10.16
N ILE A 71 -0.09 -4.91 10.04
CA ILE A 71 -0.41 -5.76 11.19
C ILE A 71 0.76 -5.80 12.18
N ILE A 72 1.98 -6.05 11.69
CA ILE A 72 3.16 -6.19 12.54
C ILE A 72 3.44 -4.90 13.29
N GLU A 73 3.33 -3.75 12.63
CA GLU A 73 3.50 -2.43 13.25
C GLU A 73 2.43 -2.13 14.29
N ALA A 74 1.16 -2.41 13.99
CA ALA A 74 0.07 -2.22 14.95
C ALA A 74 0.22 -3.13 16.19
N VAL A 75 0.65 -4.38 16.01
CA VAL A 75 0.93 -5.30 17.13
C VAL A 75 2.11 -4.82 17.95
N LYS A 76 3.20 -4.36 17.32
CA LYS A 76 4.32 -3.75 18.04
C LYS A 76 3.85 -2.55 18.85
N LEU A 77 3.04 -1.66 18.26
CA LEU A 77 2.47 -0.51 18.97
C LEU A 77 1.60 -0.91 20.17
N TYR A 78 0.83 -1.99 20.04
CA TYR A 78 0.03 -2.53 21.15
C TYR A 78 0.93 -3.02 22.31
N GLN A 79 2.08 -3.61 21.99
CA GLN A 79 3.00 -4.19 22.97
C GLN A 79 3.92 -3.16 23.65
N THR A 80 4.10 -1.95 23.10
CA THR A 80 5.09 -0.99 23.64
C THR A 80 4.65 -0.29 24.92
N LEU A 81 3.35 -0.18 25.19
CA LEU A 81 2.84 0.68 26.27
C LEU A 81 1.74 -0.04 27.08
N GLU A 82 2.13 -0.69 28.17
CA GLU A 82 1.25 -1.51 29.04
C GLU A 82 -0.04 -0.81 29.52
N LYS A 83 -0.02 0.53 29.60
CA LYS A 83 -1.19 1.32 29.98
C LYS A 83 -2.34 1.20 28.98
N TYR A 84 -2.05 1.02 27.70
CA TYR A 84 -3.08 1.03 26.65
C TYR A 84 -3.63 -0.37 26.44
N GLN A 85 -4.94 -0.43 26.22
CA GLN A 85 -5.72 -1.66 26.14
C GLN A 85 -6.22 -1.93 24.72
N CYS A 86 -6.12 -0.94 23.83
CA CYS A 86 -6.54 -1.05 22.43
C CYS A 86 -5.55 -0.34 21.49
N VAL A 87 -5.47 -0.82 20.25
CA VAL A 87 -4.91 -0.09 19.09
C VAL A 87 -5.98 -0.07 18.00
N VAL A 88 -6.18 1.09 17.37
CA VAL A 88 -7.11 1.26 16.25
C VAL A 88 -6.37 1.90 15.09
N SER A 89 -6.48 1.32 13.90
CA SER A 89 -5.97 1.96 12.69
C SER A 89 -6.84 3.14 12.28
N VAL A 90 -6.18 4.25 11.95
CA VAL A 90 -6.82 5.50 11.57
C VAL A 90 -6.19 6.07 10.31
N THR A 91 -6.96 6.87 9.59
CA THR A 91 -6.47 7.65 8.47
C THR A 91 -6.82 9.11 8.63
N ARG A 92 -6.03 9.99 8.02
CA ARG A 92 -6.26 11.43 8.09
C ARG A 92 -7.57 11.77 7.38
N SER A 93 -8.44 12.52 8.06
CA SER A 93 -9.70 12.96 7.47
C SER A 93 -9.46 14.00 6.38
N ASN A 94 -10.19 13.86 5.27
CA ASN A 94 -10.26 14.87 4.20
C ASN A 94 -11.37 15.91 4.45
N LYS A 95 -12.31 15.63 5.35
CA LYS A 95 -13.42 16.49 5.73
C LYS A 95 -13.37 16.76 7.24
N PRO A 96 -13.27 18.02 7.67
CA PRO A 96 -13.30 18.33 9.09
C PRO A 96 -14.63 17.93 9.75
N SER A 97 -14.59 17.49 10.99
CA SER A 97 -15.75 17.07 11.79
C SER A 97 -16.80 18.18 11.95
N GLN A 98 -16.37 19.44 11.88
CA GLN A 98 -17.21 20.64 11.94
C GLN A 98 -18.21 20.76 10.78
N ILE A 99 -17.93 20.12 9.64
CA ILE A 99 -18.78 20.13 8.44
C ILE A 99 -19.43 18.76 8.17
N ILE A 100 -19.38 17.86 9.15
CA ILE A 100 -20.06 16.56 9.12
C ILE A 100 -21.17 16.60 10.17
N ARG A 101 -22.41 16.74 9.70
CA ARG A 101 -23.62 16.82 10.51
C ARG A 101 -24.76 16.05 9.82
N PRO A 102 -25.69 15.47 10.59
CA PRO A 102 -26.89 14.89 10.01
C PRO A 102 -27.76 15.98 9.35
N LEU A 103 -28.63 15.57 8.45
CA LEU A 103 -29.73 16.41 7.97
C LEU A 103 -30.94 16.21 8.90
N ASP A 104 -31.81 17.20 8.97
CA ASP A 104 -33.12 17.02 9.58
C ASP A 104 -34.11 16.31 8.65
N ASP A 105 -35.31 16.02 9.17
CA ASP A 105 -36.38 15.34 8.42
C ASP A 105 -36.85 16.12 7.18
N TYR A 106 -36.55 17.43 7.12
CA TYR A 106 -36.87 18.31 6.00
C TYR A 106 -35.68 18.50 5.05
N SER A 107 -34.59 17.75 5.24
CA SER A 107 -33.33 17.86 4.48
C SER A 107 -32.70 19.26 4.50
N THR A 108 -32.90 20.01 5.58
CA THR A 108 -32.26 21.31 5.78
C THR A 108 -30.92 21.18 6.51
N LEU A 109 -30.14 22.27 6.48
CA LEU A 109 -28.86 22.37 7.17
C LEU A 109 -29.02 22.88 8.62
N SER A 110 -30.16 22.65 9.26
CA SER A 110 -30.46 23.15 10.62
C SER A 110 -29.45 22.69 11.69
N PHE A 111 -28.80 21.54 11.50
CA PHE A 111 -27.73 21.05 12.38
C PHE A 111 -26.32 21.57 12.04
N PHE A 112 -26.19 22.46 11.05
CA PHE A 112 -24.96 23.19 10.73
C PHE A 112 -25.02 24.57 11.41
N ASP A 113 -24.86 24.60 12.73
CA ASP A 113 -25.13 25.74 13.61
C ASP A 113 -23.86 26.42 14.17
N LEU A 114 -22.68 26.09 13.63
CA LEU A 114 -21.41 26.69 14.02
C LEU A 114 -21.14 28.04 13.30
N ASP A 115 -20.23 28.85 13.85
CA ASP A 115 -19.71 30.04 13.16
C ASP A 115 -18.73 29.64 12.05
N TYR A 116 -19.26 29.45 10.84
CA TYR A 116 -18.46 29.09 9.66
C TYR A 116 -17.69 30.28 9.04
N SER A 117 -17.90 31.52 9.51
CA SER A 117 -17.20 32.69 8.94
C SER A 117 -15.68 32.64 9.18
N LYS A 118 -15.25 31.89 10.19
CA LYS A 118 -13.83 31.65 10.55
C LYS A 118 -13.36 30.25 10.18
N TYR A 119 -14.14 29.51 9.40
CA TYR A 119 -13.80 28.15 9.01
C TYR A 119 -12.54 28.12 8.15
N ASN A 120 -11.53 27.42 8.62
CA ASN A 120 -10.30 27.16 7.89
C ASN A 120 -10.12 25.64 7.76
N ARG A 121 -10.16 25.13 6.52
CA ARG A 121 -10.01 23.70 6.22
C ARG A 121 -8.69 23.09 6.73
N ASN A 122 -7.67 23.92 6.95
CA ASN A 122 -6.32 23.49 7.29
C ASN A 122 -5.94 23.72 8.76
N SER A 123 -6.84 24.22 9.61
CA SER A 123 -6.47 24.59 10.99
C SER A 123 -6.36 23.41 11.95
N ILE A 124 -7.07 22.31 11.68
CA ILE A 124 -7.10 21.13 12.56
C ILE A 124 -6.83 19.88 11.71
N VAL A 125 -5.87 19.06 12.16
CA VAL A 125 -5.62 17.74 11.60
C VAL A 125 -6.45 16.73 12.38
N GLU A 126 -7.45 16.16 11.72
CA GLU A 126 -8.35 15.16 12.30
C GLU A 126 -8.14 13.79 11.64
N TYR A 127 -8.46 12.74 12.40
CA TYR A 127 -8.34 11.35 11.98
C TYR A 127 -9.66 10.63 12.24
N HIS A 128 -9.96 9.63 11.42
CA HIS A 128 -11.07 8.71 11.64
C HIS A 128 -10.59 7.27 11.53
N PRO A 129 -11.25 6.31 12.22
CA PRO A 129 -10.96 4.88 12.05
C PRO A 129 -11.20 4.45 10.61
N ASN A 130 -10.34 3.59 10.07
CA ASN A 130 -10.39 3.15 8.67
C ASN A 130 -10.82 1.69 8.49
N GLY A 131 -11.38 1.04 9.53
CA GLY A 131 -11.87 -0.34 9.45
C GLY A 131 -10.80 -1.44 9.45
N ALA A 132 -9.54 -1.12 9.15
CA ALA A 132 -8.54 -2.14 8.81
C ALA A 132 -8.07 -3.00 9.99
N ILE A 133 -7.77 -2.38 11.15
CA ILE A 133 -7.14 -3.03 12.30
C ILE A 133 -7.72 -2.50 13.61
N PHE A 134 -8.25 -3.40 14.42
CA PHE A 134 -8.57 -3.13 15.82
C PHE A 134 -7.98 -4.22 16.70
N ILE A 135 -7.01 -3.89 17.55
CA ILE A 135 -6.40 -4.81 18.52
C ILE A 135 -6.91 -4.43 19.90
N ALA A 136 -7.26 -5.41 20.73
CA ALA A 136 -7.67 -5.14 22.09
C ALA A 136 -7.30 -6.25 23.07
N ASN A 137 -7.11 -5.87 24.34
CA ASN A 137 -7.25 -6.77 25.46
C ASN A 137 -8.70 -7.25 25.56
N LYS A 138 -8.88 -8.56 25.66
CA LYS A 138 -10.17 -9.24 25.70
C LYS A 138 -11.05 -8.76 26.85
N GLN A 139 -10.51 -8.70 28.07
CA GLN A 139 -11.28 -8.30 29.25
C GLN A 139 -11.69 -6.84 29.17
N HIS A 140 -10.77 -5.96 28.76
CA HIS A 140 -11.06 -4.55 28.56
C HIS A 140 -12.19 -4.36 27.54
N TYR A 141 -12.08 -5.01 26.37
CA TYR A 141 -13.09 -4.91 25.32
C TYR A 141 -14.47 -5.43 25.75
N LEU A 142 -14.53 -6.56 26.47
CA LEU A 142 -15.80 -7.10 26.97
C LEU A 142 -16.48 -6.16 27.98
N HIS A 143 -15.68 -5.40 28.75
CA HIS A 143 -16.18 -4.41 29.70
C HIS A 143 -16.63 -3.11 28.99
N THR A 144 -15.82 -2.55 28.09
CA THR A 144 -16.11 -1.25 27.43
C THR A 144 -17.05 -1.37 26.23
N LYS A 145 -17.11 -2.54 25.59
CA LYS A 145 -17.89 -2.83 24.37
C LYS A 145 -17.48 -2.02 23.14
N HIS A 146 -16.32 -1.37 23.17
CA HIS A 146 -15.79 -0.59 22.04
C HIS A 146 -14.26 -0.49 22.10
N PHE A 147 -13.66 -0.08 20.98
CA PHE A 147 -12.21 0.08 20.84
C PHE A 147 -11.69 1.48 21.17
N PHE A 148 -12.57 2.45 21.45
CA PHE A 148 -12.21 3.87 21.58
C PHE A 148 -12.00 4.33 23.03
N GLY A 149 -11.39 5.49 23.21
CA GLY A 149 -11.25 6.16 24.51
C GLY A 149 -9.80 6.25 25.01
N ARG A 150 -9.62 6.77 26.23
CA ARG A 150 -8.30 7.18 26.79
C ARG A 150 -7.24 6.08 26.89
N TYR A 151 -7.63 4.81 26.73
CA TYR A 151 -6.76 3.64 26.77
C TYR A 151 -6.50 3.05 25.38
N SER A 152 -6.73 3.83 24.31
CA SER A 152 -6.58 3.39 22.93
C SER A 152 -5.49 4.18 22.22
N LEU A 153 -4.63 3.49 21.49
CA LEU A 153 -3.62 4.11 20.63
C LEU A 153 -4.12 4.14 19.17
N ALA A 154 -3.66 5.14 18.44
CA ALA A 154 -3.93 5.28 17.02
C ALA A 154 -2.74 4.77 16.20
N TYR A 155 -2.99 3.84 15.28
CA TYR A 155 -2.04 3.41 14.26
C TYR A 155 -2.35 4.12 12.95
N ILE A 156 -1.52 5.06 12.52
CA ILE A 156 -1.80 5.90 11.35
C ILE A 156 -1.41 5.15 10.08
N MET A 157 -2.38 5.00 9.17
CA MET A 157 -2.18 4.42 7.84
C MET A 157 -2.34 5.49 6.76
N ASP A 158 -1.66 5.30 5.62
CA ASP A 158 -1.82 6.18 4.46
C ASP A 158 -3.19 5.99 3.79
N LYS A 159 -3.54 6.90 2.89
CA LYS A 159 -4.87 6.93 2.25
C LYS A 159 -5.12 5.72 1.34
N GLU A 160 -4.11 5.23 0.63
CA GLU A 160 -4.27 4.10 -0.28
C GLU A 160 -4.49 2.80 0.49
N SER A 161 -3.72 2.59 1.56
CA SER A 161 -3.87 1.44 2.46
C SER A 161 -5.13 1.49 3.33
N SER A 162 -5.75 2.66 3.43
CA SER A 162 -6.99 2.90 4.21
C SER A 162 -8.26 2.87 3.36
N LEU A 163 -8.19 2.40 2.11
CA LEU A 163 -9.40 2.23 1.30
C LEU A 163 -10.30 1.17 1.93
N ASP A 164 -11.54 1.55 2.23
CA ASP A 164 -12.61 0.68 2.71
C ASP A 164 -13.63 0.50 1.58
N ILE A 165 -14.14 -0.72 1.41
CA ILE A 165 -15.11 -1.05 0.36
C ILE A 165 -16.50 -1.09 0.97
N ASP A 166 -17.24 0.00 0.81
CA ASP A 166 -18.65 0.10 1.20
C ASP A 166 -19.58 -0.09 0.00
N ASP A 167 -19.14 0.37 -1.18
CA ASP A 167 -19.95 0.32 -2.39
C ASP A 167 -19.20 -0.13 -3.65
N ARG A 168 -19.92 -0.14 -4.77
CA ARG A 168 -19.39 -0.54 -6.07
C ARG A 168 -18.27 0.38 -6.56
N MET A 169 -18.36 1.68 -6.30
CA MET A 169 -17.37 2.66 -6.73
C MET A 169 -16.06 2.48 -5.96
N ASP A 170 -16.14 2.17 -4.66
CA ASP A 170 -14.96 1.79 -3.87
C ASP A 170 -14.29 0.54 -4.42
N PHE A 171 -15.09 -0.46 -4.81
CA PHE A 171 -14.59 -1.69 -5.41
C PHE A 171 -13.89 -1.46 -6.76
N GLU A 172 -14.48 -0.63 -7.64
CA GLU A 172 -13.87 -0.25 -8.92
C GLU A 172 -12.56 0.53 -8.73
N LEU A 173 -12.50 1.40 -7.72
CA LEU A 173 -11.27 2.08 -7.32
C LEU A 173 -10.20 1.09 -6.81
N ALA A 174 -10.60 0.13 -5.97
CA ALA A 174 -9.70 -0.92 -5.48
C ALA A 174 -9.11 -1.74 -6.64
N ILE A 175 -9.94 -2.16 -7.60
CA ILE A 175 -9.47 -2.88 -8.81
C ILE A 175 -8.45 -2.02 -9.57
N THR A 176 -8.74 -0.73 -9.76
CA THR A 176 -7.85 0.18 -10.50
C THR A 176 -6.49 0.32 -9.82
N ILE A 177 -6.47 0.49 -8.49
CA ILE A 177 -5.24 0.55 -7.70
C ILE A 177 -4.47 -0.77 -7.81
N GLN A 178 -5.15 -1.92 -7.67
CA GLN A 178 -4.50 -3.23 -7.77
C GLN A 178 -3.92 -3.49 -9.17
N GLN A 179 -4.61 -3.08 -10.23
CA GLN A 179 -4.10 -3.17 -11.60
C GLN A 179 -2.85 -2.31 -11.79
N LYS A 180 -2.82 -1.09 -11.23
CA LYS A 180 -1.63 -0.24 -11.24
C LYS A 180 -0.45 -0.92 -10.54
N LYS A 181 -0.66 -1.49 -9.36
CA LYS A 181 0.38 -2.27 -8.63
C LYS A 181 0.89 -3.45 -9.45
N ASN A 182 -0.01 -4.22 -10.05
CA ASN A 182 0.34 -5.38 -10.86
C ASN A 182 1.14 -4.97 -12.11
N ARG A 183 0.73 -3.91 -12.81
CA ARG A 183 1.48 -3.38 -13.97
C ARG A 183 2.89 -2.97 -13.58
N GLN A 184 3.04 -2.29 -12.44
CA GLN A 184 4.35 -1.87 -11.96
C GLN A 184 5.23 -3.07 -11.59
N LYS A 185 4.67 -4.11 -10.93
CA LYS A 185 5.40 -5.36 -10.65
C LYS A 185 5.84 -6.08 -11.93
N ILE A 186 4.97 -6.14 -12.94
CA ILE A 186 5.28 -6.73 -14.25
C ILE A 186 6.40 -5.93 -14.94
N LEU A 187 6.32 -4.60 -14.89
CA LEU A 187 7.36 -3.72 -15.45
C LEU A 187 8.72 -3.99 -14.80
N TYR A 188 8.78 -4.04 -13.47
CA TYR A 188 10.02 -4.35 -12.74
C TYR A 188 10.58 -5.73 -13.10
N GLN A 189 9.73 -6.75 -13.19
CA GLN A 189 10.16 -8.08 -13.59
C GLN A 189 10.71 -8.08 -15.02
N ASN A 190 10.05 -7.37 -15.95
CA ASN A 190 10.49 -7.26 -17.33
C ASN A 190 11.85 -6.54 -17.44
N ILE A 191 12.05 -5.46 -16.67
CA ILE A 191 13.34 -4.77 -16.61
C ILE A 191 14.45 -5.71 -16.14
N HIS A 192 14.24 -6.44 -15.04
CA HIS A 192 15.23 -7.39 -14.54
C HIS A 192 15.52 -8.55 -15.50
N ASN A 193 14.48 -9.08 -16.15
CA ASN A 193 14.64 -10.11 -17.17
C ASN A 193 15.47 -9.57 -18.34
N ARG A 194 15.18 -8.35 -18.81
CA ARG A 194 15.90 -7.72 -19.92
C ARG A 194 17.37 -7.44 -19.59
N ILE A 195 17.65 -7.00 -18.36
CA ILE A 195 19.03 -6.86 -17.84
C ILE A 195 19.77 -8.21 -17.89
N ASN A 196 19.11 -9.29 -17.47
CA ASN A 196 19.72 -10.62 -17.49
C ASN A 196 19.93 -11.15 -18.91
N GLU A 197 19.01 -10.89 -19.85
CA GLU A 197 19.16 -11.24 -21.27
C GLU A 197 20.39 -10.56 -21.88
N LYS A 198 20.62 -9.28 -21.54
CA LYS A 198 21.75 -8.49 -22.02
C LYS A 198 23.04 -8.67 -21.22
N ARG A 199 23.07 -9.57 -20.24
CA ARG A 199 24.24 -9.72 -19.36
C ARG A 199 25.54 -10.00 -20.13
N ASN A 200 25.49 -10.79 -21.20
CA ASN A 200 26.68 -11.06 -22.02
C ASN A 200 27.15 -9.82 -22.80
N GLU A 201 26.26 -8.89 -23.13
CA GLU A 201 26.58 -7.65 -23.83
C GLU A 201 27.28 -6.65 -22.89
N PHE A 202 27.06 -6.75 -21.58
CA PHE A 202 27.69 -5.87 -20.58
C PHE A 202 29.20 -6.11 -20.43
N ASP A 203 29.67 -7.32 -20.75
CA ASP A 203 31.10 -7.65 -20.80
C ASP A 203 31.76 -7.20 -22.11
N SER A 204 30.96 -6.89 -23.14
CA SER A 204 31.46 -6.48 -24.44
C SER A 204 31.81 -4.98 -24.45
N VAL A 205 32.84 -4.60 -25.20
CA VAL A 205 33.25 -3.21 -25.34
C VAL A 205 33.38 -2.88 -26.82
N SER A 206 32.69 -1.82 -27.23
CA SER A 206 32.80 -1.22 -28.56
C SER A 206 32.97 0.29 -28.39
N ASP A 207 33.48 0.97 -29.42
CA ASP A 207 33.82 2.39 -29.36
C ASP A 207 32.61 3.29 -29.05
N ILE A 208 31.40 2.90 -29.44
CA ILE A 208 30.16 3.58 -29.07
C ILE A 208 29.38 2.73 -28.07
N THR A 209 28.94 3.33 -26.95
CA THR A 209 27.98 2.72 -26.02
C THR A 209 26.66 3.49 -25.99
N LEU A 210 25.55 2.79 -26.17
CA LEU A 210 24.21 3.35 -26.02
C LEU A 210 23.61 2.96 -24.68
N ILE A 211 23.23 3.94 -23.87
CA ILE A 211 22.61 3.75 -22.56
C ILE A 211 21.26 4.47 -22.56
N GLY A 212 20.19 3.77 -22.21
CA GLY A 212 18.88 4.39 -22.21
C GLY A 212 17.74 3.42 -22.01
N HIS A 213 16.54 3.91 -22.29
CA HIS A 213 15.32 3.12 -22.18
C HIS A 213 15.00 2.34 -23.46
N SER A 214 13.73 1.98 -23.63
CA SER A 214 13.19 1.24 -24.77
C SER A 214 13.59 1.75 -26.16
N LEU A 215 13.81 3.05 -26.36
CA LEU A 215 14.19 3.57 -27.68
C LEU A 215 15.56 3.07 -28.12
N PHE A 216 16.54 3.03 -27.21
CA PHE A 216 17.82 2.39 -27.52
C PHE A 216 17.73 0.88 -27.46
N ASP A 217 17.04 0.29 -26.48
CA ASP A 217 16.96 -1.17 -26.36
C ASP A 217 16.48 -1.85 -27.66
N TYR A 218 15.51 -1.26 -28.36
CA TYR A 218 14.95 -1.79 -29.60
C TYR A 218 15.65 -1.33 -30.88
N TRP A 219 16.74 -0.58 -30.79
CA TRP A 219 17.57 -0.25 -31.95
C TRP A 219 18.48 -1.41 -32.32
N ASP A 220 18.20 -2.05 -33.46
CA ASP A 220 19.11 -3.02 -34.09
C ASP A 220 20.18 -2.28 -34.91
N VAL A 221 21.04 -1.53 -34.23
CA VAL A 221 22.12 -0.75 -34.83
C VAL A 221 23.45 -1.34 -34.39
N LYS A 222 24.15 -2.00 -35.31
CA LYS A 222 25.47 -2.58 -35.06
C LYS A 222 26.61 -1.57 -35.25
N LYS A 223 26.39 -0.55 -36.09
CA LYS A 223 27.37 0.48 -36.41
C LYS A 223 26.71 1.84 -36.60
N ILE A 224 27.38 2.90 -36.16
CA ILE A 224 27.05 4.29 -36.47
C ILE A 224 28.26 4.91 -37.13
N ASN A 225 28.11 5.38 -38.38
CA ASN A 225 29.22 5.93 -39.17
C ASN A 225 30.44 4.98 -39.21
N ASP A 226 30.19 3.69 -39.49
CA ASP A 226 31.16 2.59 -39.51
C ASP A 226 31.85 2.22 -38.18
N ILE A 227 31.54 2.93 -37.09
CA ILE A 227 32.04 2.66 -35.73
C ILE A 227 31.12 1.64 -35.05
N GLU A 228 31.69 0.63 -34.38
CA GLU A 228 30.93 -0.42 -33.69
C GLU A 228 30.19 0.09 -32.46
N VAL A 229 28.98 -0.44 -32.26
CA VAL A 229 28.08 -0.03 -31.20
C VAL A 229 27.84 -1.19 -30.23
N ASN A 230 28.05 -0.94 -28.95
CA ASN A 230 27.53 -1.74 -27.86
C ASN A 230 26.21 -1.11 -27.36
N ASN A 231 25.09 -1.78 -27.58
CA ASN A 231 23.77 -1.25 -27.24
C ASN A 231 23.25 -1.80 -25.90
N LEU A 232 23.44 -1.01 -24.85
CA LEU A 232 23.08 -1.35 -23.49
C LEU A 232 21.75 -0.74 -23.05
N GLY A 233 20.91 -0.28 -23.99
CA GLY A 233 19.56 0.18 -23.66
C GLY A 233 18.72 -0.93 -23.03
N ILE A 234 17.87 -0.58 -22.06
CA ILE A 234 16.96 -1.52 -21.37
C ILE A 234 15.53 -1.00 -21.43
N ALA A 235 14.61 -1.77 -22.01
CA ALA A 235 13.22 -1.37 -22.13
C ALA A 235 12.52 -1.21 -20.77
N GLY A 236 11.71 -0.15 -20.66
CA GLY A 236 10.90 0.12 -19.47
C GLY A 236 11.62 0.81 -18.32
N ILE A 237 12.96 0.82 -18.32
CA ILE A 237 13.77 1.38 -17.23
C ILE A 237 13.72 2.91 -17.20
N ASN A 238 13.77 3.50 -16.01
CA ASN A 238 14.06 4.94 -15.83
C ASN A 238 15.53 5.19 -15.46
N SER A 239 15.94 6.46 -15.39
CA SER A 239 17.33 6.85 -15.12
C SER A 239 17.85 6.39 -13.76
N LYS A 240 16.97 6.36 -12.74
CA LYS A 240 17.30 5.87 -11.39
C LYS A 240 17.51 4.37 -11.38
N GLU A 241 16.57 3.61 -11.93
CA GLU A 241 16.62 2.14 -11.97
C GLU A 241 17.83 1.65 -12.77
N TYR A 242 18.18 2.31 -13.88
CA TYR A 242 19.39 1.97 -14.62
C TYR A 242 20.63 2.13 -13.73
N TYR A 243 20.69 3.20 -12.94
CA TYR A 243 21.79 3.43 -12.03
C TYR A 243 21.85 2.34 -10.93
N GLU A 244 20.75 2.15 -10.19
CA GLU A 244 20.69 1.23 -9.04
C GLU A 244 20.83 -0.25 -9.44
N TYR A 245 20.33 -0.65 -10.61
CA TYR A 245 20.28 -2.05 -11.00
C TYR A 245 21.49 -2.51 -11.81
N ILE A 246 22.17 -1.58 -12.49
CA ILE A 246 23.26 -1.92 -13.42
C ILE A 246 24.56 -1.27 -12.97
N ILE A 247 24.56 0.04 -12.83
CA ILE A 247 25.78 0.82 -12.59
C ILE A 247 26.32 0.66 -11.17
N GLU A 248 25.47 0.89 -10.15
CA GLU A 248 25.85 0.75 -8.74
C GLU A 248 26.24 -0.69 -8.39
N LYS A 249 25.71 -1.67 -9.14
CA LYS A 249 26.06 -3.08 -9.02
C LYS A 249 27.27 -3.49 -9.86
N GLU A 250 27.93 -2.53 -10.50
CA GLU A 250 29.12 -2.73 -11.33
C GLU A 250 28.91 -3.81 -12.40
N LEU A 251 27.69 -3.90 -12.96
CA LEU A 251 27.39 -4.88 -14.02
C LEU A 251 28.02 -4.50 -15.36
N ILE A 252 28.29 -3.20 -15.58
CA ILE A 252 29.05 -2.69 -16.71
C ILE A 252 30.32 -2.07 -16.14
N VAL A 253 31.47 -2.60 -16.53
CA VAL A 253 32.78 -2.18 -16.01
C VAL A 253 33.58 -1.31 -16.98
N ASN A 254 33.21 -1.33 -18.26
CA ASN A 254 33.90 -0.59 -19.32
C ASN A 254 32.88 0.05 -20.26
N PHE A 255 33.16 1.27 -20.70
CA PHE A 255 32.38 2.00 -21.69
C PHE A 255 33.25 2.28 -22.91
N GLY A 256 32.59 2.47 -24.06
CA GLY A 256 33.25 2.95 -25.28
C GLY A 256 33.75 4.38 -25.14
N GLU A 257 34.55 4.82 -26.12
CA GLU A 257 35.02 6.21 -26.25
C GLU A 257 33.85 7.21 -26.28
N PHE A 258 32.74 6.83 -26.92
CA PHE A 258 31.55 7.66 -27.03
C PHE A 258 30.36 7.02 -26.32
N VAL A 259 29.80 7.70 -25.32
CA VAL A 259 28.60 7.24 -24.60
C VAL A 259 27.42 8.15 -24.92
N PHE A 260 26.37 7.57 -25.50
CA PHE A 260 25.10 8.26 -25.70
C PHE A 260 24.12 7.85 -24.62
N ILE A 261 23.63 8.83 -23.87
CA ILE A 261 22.69 8.61 -22.77
C ILE A 261 21.32 9.16 -23.15
N PHE A 262 20.29 8.33 -23.06
CA PHE A 262 18.92 8.73 -23.38
C PHE A 262 17.91 8.27 -22.32
N PHE A 263 17.57 9.19 -21.42
CA PHE A 263 16.57 9.04 -20.37
C PHE A 263 15.62 10.24 -20.32
N GLY A 264 14.56 10.15 -19.50
CA GLY A 264 13.68 11.27 -19.19
C GLY A 264 12.20 11.04 -19.47
N THR A 265 11.84 10.12 -20.37
CA THR A 265 10.42 9.83 -20.67
C THR A 265 9.77 8.99 -19.57
N ASN A 266 10.45 7.94 -19.11
CA ASN A 266 10.00 7.09 -18.00
C ASN A 266 10.21 7.73 -16.62
N ASP A 267 11.11 8.73 -16.54
CA ASP A 267 11.41 9.44 -15.30
C ASP A 267 10.20 10.28 -14.82
N ILE A 268 9.49 10.93 -15.75
CA ILE A 268 8.39 11.86 -15.45
C ILE A 268 7.19 11.17 -14.81
N VAL A 269 7.04 9.85 -14.96
CA VAL A 269 5.92 9.10 -14.38
C VAL A 269 6.20 8.59 -12.96
N VAL A 270 7.40 8.80 -12.44
CA VAL A 270 7.77 8.44 -11.06
C VAL A 270 7.17 9.48 -10.09
N SER A 271 6.53 9.01 -9.00
CA SER A 271 5.94 9.91 -8.00
C SER A 271 7.00 10.85 -7.42
N ASP A 272 6.63 12.12 -7.25
CA ASP A 272 7.48 13.17 -6.67
C ASP A 272 8.77 13.47 -7.43
N TRP A 273 8.91 12.96 -8.66
CA TRP A 273 10.07 13.18 -9.50
C TRP A 273 10.13 14.62 -10.01
N LYS A 274 11.28 15.27 -9.84
CA LYS A 274 11.54 16.63 -10.28
C LYS A 274 12.56 16.64 -11.41
N LYS A 275 12.58 17.74 -12.17
CA LYS A 275 13.53 17.92 -13.26
C LYS A 275 14.98 17.78 -12.80
N GLU A 276 15.25 18.24 -11.58
CA GLU A 276 16.57 18.18 -10.95
C GLU A 276 17.03 16.73 -10.73
N ASP A 277 16.11 15.79 -10.50
CA ASP A 277 16.42 14.38 -10.29
C ASP A 277 16.96 13.73 -11.57
N THR A 278 16.30 13.95 -12.71
CA THR A 278 16.81 13.48 -14.01
C THR A 278 18.21 14.04 -14.29
N LEU A 279 18.43 15.34 -14.05
CA LEU A 279 19.76 15.94 -14.22
C LEU A 279 20.80 15.34 -13.28
N TRP A 280 20.40 14.98 -12.07
CA TRP A 280 21.28 14.35 -11.09
C TRP A 280 21.70 12.95 -11.54
N TYR A 281 20.75 12.10 -11.94
CA TYR A 281 21.08 10.74 -12.41
C TYR A 281 21.90 10.77 -13.70
N LEU A 282 21.59 11.67 -14.65
CA LEU A 282 22.40 11.82 -15.87
C LEU A 282 23.86 12.18 -15.55
N ARG A 283 24.09 13.07 -14.58
CA ARG A 283 25.45 13.42 -14.14
C ARG A 283 26.14 12.25 -13.44
N LYS A 284 25.40 11.45 -12.67
CA LYS A 284 25.94 10.23 -12.04
C LYS A 284 26.40 9.23 -13.07
N HIS A 285 25.59 8.97 -14.11
CA HIS A 285 25.96 8.11 -15.24
C HIS A 285 27.19 8.63 -15.98
N ALA A 286 27.30 9.94 -16.20
CA ALA A 286 28.45 10.55 -16.88
C ALA A 286 29.72 10.68 -16.02
N SER A 287 29.65 10.36 -14.72
CA SER A 287 30.79 10.46 -13.79
C SER A 287 31.57 9.16 -13.59
N ILE A 288 31.14 8.10 -14.27
CA ILE A 288 31.77 6.77 -14.30
C ILE A 288 32.58 6.67 -15.60
#